data_AF-A0A2R9B970-F1
#
_entry.id   AF-A0A2R9B970-F1
#
_cell.length_a   1.000
_cell.length_b   1.000
_cell.length_c   1.000
_cell.angle_alpha   90.00
_cell.angle_beta   90.00
_cell.angle_gamma   90.00
#
_symmetry.space_group_name_H-M   'P 1'
#
loop_
_entity.id
_entity.type
_entity.pdbx_description
1 polymer ?
#
loop_
_entity_poly.entity_id
_entity_poly.type
_entity_poly.pdbx_seq_one_letter_code
_entity_poly.pdbx_strand_id
1 'polypeptide(L)'
;MLTLSSCLCGSGKAFGMPTMRLLSFVVLALFAVTQAEEGARLLASKSLLNRYAVEGRDLTLQYNIYNVGSSAALDVELSDDSFPPEDFGIVSGMLNVKWDRIAPASNVSHTVVLRPLKAGYFNFTSATITYLAQEDGPVVIGSTSAPGQGGILAQREFDRRFSPHFLDWAAFGVMTLPSIARGNMTLPKRRRTDWGFHSPPLPRNPGSSPKKSRCFPDSKGYLKLLNISCSLLTTVLKVKNRMVSWYSEEDFY
;
A
#
# COMPACT_ATOMS: atom_id res chain seq x y z
N MET A 1 -17.99 63.34 22.54
CA MET A 1 -17.66 61.91 22.36
C MET A 1 -18.79 61.26 21.57
N LEU A 2 -18.47 60.75 20.36
CA LEU A 2 -19.02 59.55 19.71
C LEU A 2 -20.57 59.44 19.61
N THR A 3 -21.26 59.30 18.47
CA THR A 3 -20.95 58.70 17.15
C THR A 3 -22.00 59.17 16.13
N LEU A 4 -21.58 59.47 14.90
CA LEU A 4 -22.44 59.64 13.72
C LEU A 4 -22.73 58.26 13.09
N SER A 5 -24.00 57.95 12.92
CA SER A 5 -24.60 56.81 12.19
C SER A 5 -25.94 57.36 11.69
N SER A 6 -26.42 57.27 10.45
CA SER A 6 -26.13 56.41 9.31
C SER A 6 -26.95 56.91 8.10
N CYS A 7 -26.61 56.39 6.91
CA CYS A 7 -27.46 56.25 5.71
C CYS A 7 -27.55 57.45 4.74
N LEU A 8 -26.53 57.55 3.87
CA LEU A 8 -26.62 58.22 2.57
C LEU A 8 -26.84 57.18 1.46
N CYS A 9 -27.98 57.34 0.79
CA CYS A 9 -28.20 57.31 -0.65
C CYS A 9 -27.46 56.25 -1.50
N GLY A 10 -28.26 55.37 -2.10
CA GLY A 10 -27.79 54.36 -3.05
C GLY A 10 -27.33 54.93 -4.39
N SER A 11 -26.56 54.11 -5.09
CA SER A 11 -26.86 53.69 -6.46
C SER A 11 -25.85 52.61 -6.83
N GLY A 12 -26.29 51.35 -6.82
CA GLY A 12 -25.52 50.23 -7.33
C GLY A 12 -25.33 50.42 -8.84
N LYS A 13 -24.09 50.70 -9.26
CA LYS A 13 -23.72 50.52 -10.66
C LYS A 13 -23.59 49.03 -10.90
N ALA A 14 -24.69 48.40 -11.27
CA ALA A 14 -24.69 47.10 -11.91
C ALA A 14 -23.79 47.23 -13.16
N PHE A 15 -22.62 46.60 -13.11
CA PHE A 15 -21.77 46.40 -14.28
C PHE A 15 -22.53 45.43 -15.20
N GLY A 16 -23.46 45.98 -15.99
CA GLY A 16 -24.21 45.26 -17.00
C GLY A 16 -23.25 44.83 -18.10
N MET A 17 -22.63 43.67 -17.90
CA MET A 17 -21.91 42.98 -18.95
C MET A 17 -22.96 42.59 -20.02
N PRO A 18 -22.83 43.03 -21.28
CA PRO A 18 -23.87 42.83 -22.27
C PRO A 18 -24.03 41.33 -22.53
N THR A 19 -25.20 40.79 -22.18
CA THR A 19 -25.59 39.39 -22.34
C THR A 19 -25.34 38.85 -23.76
N MET A 20 -25.38 39.70 -24.79
CA MET A 20 -25.00 39.35 -26.17
C MET A 20 -23.52 39.02 -26.36
N ARG A 21 -22.59 39.67 -25.64
CA ARG A 21 -21.15 39.38 -25.78
C ARG A 21 -20.77 38.07 -25.11
N LEU A 22 -21.43 37.73 -24.00
CA LEU A 22 -21.20 36.47 -23.30
C LEU A 22 -21.69 35.29 -24.15
N LEU A 23 -22.87 35.43 -24.77
CA LEU A 23 -23.38 34.44 -25.73
C LEU A 23 -22.45 34.30 -26.94
N SER A 24 -21.91 35.38 -27.50
CA SER A 24 -20.96 35.26 -28.62
C SER A 24 -19.67 34.56 -28.23
N PHE A 25 -19.13 34.79 -27.02
CA PHE A 25 -17.96 34.06 -26.52
C PHE A 25 -18.25 32.57 -26.30
N VAL A 26 -19.45 32.23 -25.79
CA VAL A 26 -19.88 30.84 -25.61
C VAL A 26 -20.07 30.14 -26.97
N VAL A 27 -20.68 30.80 -27.96
CA VAL A 27 -20.85 30.27 -29.31
C VAL A 27 -19.52 30.11 -30.03
N LEU A 28 -18.60 31.08 -29.89
CA LEU A 28 -17.26 30.98 -30.47
C LEU A 28 -16.42 29.89 -29.79
N ALA A 29 -16.55 29.72 -28.46
CA ALA A 29 -15.91 28.64 -27.72
C ALA A 29 -16.47 27.26 -28.15
N LEU A 30 -17.78 27.15 -28.38
CA LEU A 30 -18.41 25.94 -28.91
C LEU A 30 -17.92 25.62 -30.33
N PHE A 31 -17.80 26.61 -31.21
CA PHE A 31 -17.25 26.43 -32.56
C PHE A 31 -15.76 26.02 -32.54
N ALA A 32 -14.96 26.57 -31.63
CA ALA A 32 -13.57 26.17 -31.45
C ALA A 32 -13.43 24.72 -30.98
N VAL A 33 -14.39 24.18 -30.22
CA VAL A 33 -14.42 22.77 -29.81
C VAL A 33 -14.78 21.83 -30.97
N THR A 34 -15.54 22.30 -31.97
CA THR A 34 -15.92 21.46 -33.14
C THR A 34 -14.83 21.27 -34.18
N GLN A 35 -13.75 22.07 -34.15
CA GLN A 35 -12.56 21.87 -34.99
C GLN A 35 -11.67 20.77 -34.41
N ALA A 36 -12.26 19.62 -34.07
CA ALA A 36 -11.50 18.43 -33.73
C ALA A 36 -10.94 17.85 -35.04
N GLU A 37 -9.61 17.78 -35.14
CA GLU A 37 -8.90 17.03 -36.18
C GLU A 37 -9.63 15.72 -36.49
N GLU A 38 -10.04 15.56 -37.75
CA GLU A 38 -10.85 14.43 -38.20
C GLU A 38 -9.93 13.21 -38.35
N GLY A 39 -10.07 12.23 -37.46
CA GLY A 39 -9.20 11.05 -37.46
C GLY A 39 -9.04 10.39 -36.10
N ALA A 40 -8.35 9.24 -36.07
CA ALA A 40 -8.11 8.51 -34.85
C ALA A 40 -6.93 9.12 -34.09
N ARG A 41 -7.08 9.26 -32.77
CA ARG A 41 -6.06 9.81 -31.89
C ARG A 41 -5.91 8.89 -30.70
N LEU A 42 -4.74 8.29 -30.54
CA LEU A 42 -4.47 7.39 -29.43
C LEU A 42 -3.69 8.12 -28.33
N LEU A 43 -4.19 8.00 -27.11
CA LEU A 43 -3.45 8.30 -25.89
C LEU A 43 -3.07 6.98 -25.24
N ALA A 44 -1.81 6.85 -24.85
CA ALA A 44 -1.36 5.63 -24.21
C ALA A 44 -0.59 5.89 -22.93
N SER A 45 -0.84 5.06 -21.93
CA SER A 45 -0.17 5.11 -20.65
C SER A 45 0.38 3.74 -20.27
N LYS A 46 1.61 3.74 -19.78
CA LYS A 46 2.28 2.59 -19.17
C LYS A 46 2.34 2.84 -17.66
N SER A 47 1.95 1.83 -16.90
CA SER A 47 1.95 1.85 -15.43
C SER A 47 2.56 0.56 -14.88
N LEU A 48 3.33 0.71 -13.81
CA LEU A 48 3.93 -0.40 -13.06
C LEU A 48 3.01 -0.66 -11.85
N LEU A 49 2.36 -1.82 -11.82
CA LEU A 49 1.30 -2.10 -10.84
C LEU A 49 1.86 -2.55 -9.48
N ASN A 50 3.07 -3.12 -9.47
CA ASN A 50 3.74 -3.53 -8.26
C ASN A 50 4.22 -2.33 -7.43
N ARG A 51 4.10 -2.45 -6.10
CA ARG A 51 4.67 -1.47 -5.17
C ARG A 51 6.19 -1.54 -5.09
N TYR A 52 6.74 -2.74 -5.25
CA TYR A 52 8.17 -3.02 -5.19
C TYR A 52 8.55 -3.93 -6.35
N ALA A 53 9.60 -3.57 -7.07
CA ALA A 53 10.26 -4.46 -8.01
C ALA A 53 11.34 -5.23 -7.25
N VAL A 54 11.31 -6.55 -7.34
CA VAL A 54 12.24 -7.43 -6.65
C VAL A 54 12.78 -8.46 -7.64
N GLU A 55 14.08 -8.70 -7.56
CA GLU A 55 14.74 -9.77 -8.28
C GLU A 55 14.07 -11.13 -8.00
N GLY A 56 13.84 -11.91 -9.05
CA GLY A 56 13.20 -13.22 -8.96
C GLY A 56 11.68 -13.20 -8.73
N ARG A 57 11.06 -12.02 -8.54
CA ARG A 57 9.61 -11.90 -8.34
C ARG A 57 8.89 -11.28 -9.52
N ASP A 58 7.59 -11.55 -9.61
CA ASP A 58 6.77 -11.09 -10.73
C ASP A 58 6.56 -9.56 -10.68
N LEU A 59 6.86 -8.92 -11.80
CA LEU A 59 6.71 -7.51 -12.09
C LEU A 59 5.63 -7.34 -13.17
N THR A 60 4.54 -6.67 -12.81
CA THR A 60 3.37 -6.48 -13.67
C THR A 60 3.37 -5.08 -14.25
N LEU A 61 3.38 -5.02 -15.58
CA LEU A 61 3.25 -3.80 -16.37
C LEU A 61 1.88 -3.79 -17.04
N GLN A 62 1.21 -2.64 -16.96
CA GLN A 62 -0.07 -2.43 -17.62
C GLN A 62 0.05 -1.26 -18.60
N TYR A 63 -0.29 -1.55 -19.84
CA TYR A 63 -0.41 -0.61 -20.94
C TYR A 63 -1.89 -0.35 -21.18
N ASN A 64 -2.30 0.91 -21.15
CA ASN A 64 -3.66 1.32 -21.45
C ASN A 64 -3.63 2.25 -22.66
N ILE A 65 -4.42 1.94 -23.68
CA ILE A 65 -4.53 2.70 -24.91
C ILE A 65 -5.97 3.19 -25.02
N TYR A 66 -6.15 4.48 -25.23
CA TYR A 66 -7.44 5.16 -25.31
C TYR A 66 -7.55 5.85 -26.67
N ASN A 67 -8.62 5.56 -27.41
CA ASN A 67 -8.92 6.31 -28.63
C ASN A 67 -9.79 7.53 -28.29
N VAL A 68 -9.18 8.71 -28.34
CA VAL A 68 -9.84 10.02 -28.13
C VAL A 68 -10.21 10.70 -29.45
N GLY A 69 -9.94 10.05 -30.59
CA GLY A 69 -10.30 10.53 -31.92
C GLY A 69 -11.76 10.28 -32.27
N SER A 70 -12.19 10.90 -33.37
CA SER A 70 -13.54 10.75 -33.92
C SER A 70 -13.72 9.50 -34.79
N SER A 71 -12.62 8.90 -35.28
CA SER A 71 -12.62 7.67 -36.08
C SER A 71 -11.92 6.50 -35.35
N ALA A 72 -12.06 5.30 -35.90
CA ALA A 72 -11.39 4.11 -35.38
C ALA A 72 -9.91 4.10 -35.78
N ALA A 73 -9.02 3.76 -34.84
CA ALA A 73 -7.62 3.49 -35.15
C ALA A 73 -7.51 2.07 -35.71
N LEU A 74 -6.73 1.91 -36.78
CA LEU A 74 -6.52 0.63 -37.47
C LEU A 74 -5.07 0.18 -37.32
N ASP A 75 -4.84 -1.13 -37.39
CA ASP A 75 -3.52 -1.77 -37.32
C ASP A 75 -2.65 -1.20 -36.20
N VAL A 76 -3.21 -1.18 -34.99
CA VAL A 76 -2.52 -0.66 -33.81
C VAL A 76 -1.52 -1.69 -33.33
N GLU A 77 -0.24 -1.38 -33.37
CA GLU A 77 0.84 -2.23 -32.84
C GLU A 77 1.50 -1.53 -31.65
N LEU A 78 1.68 -2.27 -30.56
CA LEU A 78 2.42 -1.86 -29.37
C LEU A 78 3.69 -2.70 -29.32
N SER A 79 4.86 -2.04 -29.27
CA SER A 79 6.16 -2.71 -29.08
C SER A 79 6.94 -2.05 -27.95
N ASP A 80 7.55 -2.87 -27.09
CA ASP A 80 8.41 -2.42 -25.99
C ASP A 80 9.71 -3.22 -25.94
N ASP A 81 10.74 -2.67 -26.58
CA ASP A 81 12.07 -3.27 -26.68
C ASP A 81 12.98 -2.96 -25.47
N SER A 82 12.41 -2.32 -24.44
CA SER A 82 13.17 -1.89 -23.27
C SER A 82 13.60 -3.06 -22.38
N PHE A 83 12.95 -4.22 -22.48
CA PHE A 83 13.13 -5.35 -21.56
C PHE A 83 13.82 -6.53 -22.24
N PRO A 84 15.15 -6.60 -22.17
CA PRO A 84 15.88 -7.66 -22.83
C PRO A 84 15.79 -8.98 -22.02
N PRO A 85 15.75 -10.14 -22.70
CA PRO A 85 15.51 -11.44 -22.07
C PRO A 85 16.63 -11.90 -21.11
N GLU A 86 17.84 -11.36 -21.24
CA GLU A 86 18.97 -11.64 -20.33
C GLU A 86 18.78 -11.04 -18.93
N ASP A 87 18.00 -9.97 -18.80
CA ASP A 87 17.75 -9.27 -17.54
C ASP A 87 16.30 -9.46 -17.06
N PHE A 88 15.37 -9.81 -17.96
CA PHE A 88 13.96 -10.02 -17.64
C PHE A 88 13.41 -11.30 -18.27
N GLY A 89 12.93 -12.22 -17.45
CA GLY A 89 12.16 -13.37 -17.91
C GLY A 89 10.71 -12.99 -18.20
N ILE A 90 10.20 -13.31 -19.38
CA ILE A 90 8.77 -13.11 -19.70
C ILE A 90 8.00 -14.28 -19.08
N VAL A 91 7.12 -13.98 -18.12
CA VAL A 91 6.27 -15.00 -17.46
C VAL A 91 4.95 -15.14 -18.20
N SER A 92 4.32 -14.01 -18.55
CA SER A 92 3.02 -13.98 -19.22
C SER A 92 2.83 -12.71 -20.03
N GLY A 93 2.10 -12.83 -21.14
CA GLY A 93 1.86 -11.74 -22.08
C GLY A 93 2.96 -11.60 -23.12
N MET A 94 2.85 -10.57 -23.95
CA MET A 94 3.77 -10.31 -25.06
C MET A 94 4.15 -8.83 -25.05
N LEU A 95 5.43 -8.52 -25.25
CA LEU A 95 5.92 -7.13 -25.33
C LEU A 95 5.63 -6.49 -26.70
N ASN A 96 5.41 -7.32 -27.73
CA ASN A 96 4.84 -6.90 -28.99
C ASN A 96 3.44 -7.50 -29.14
N VAL A 97 2.43 -6.66 -29.37
CA VAL A 97 1.07 -7.11 -29.68
C VAL A 97 0.41 -6.15 -30.67
N LYS A 98 -0.48 -6.70 -31.50
CA LYS A 98 -1.24 -5.94 -32.49
C LYS A 98 -2.74 -6.09 -32.29
N TRP A 99 -3.47 -5.03 -32.61
CA TRP A 99 -4.93 -4.98 -32.65
C TRP A 99 -5.38 -4.44 -34.00
N ASP A 100 -6.27 -5.19 -34.65
CA ASP A 100 -6.75 -4.81 -35.98
C ASP A 100 -7.51 -3.47 -35.95
N ARG A 101 -8.28 -3.22 -34.88
CA ARG A 101 -9.10 -2.02 -34.76
C ARG A 101 -9.41 -1.63 -33.32
N ILE A 102 -9.35 -0.33 -33.04
CA ILE A 102 -9.83 0.29 -31.78
C ILE A 102 -10.90 1.33 -32.12
N ALA A 103 -12.14 1.09 -31.67
CA ALA A 103 -13.27 1.98 -31.93
C ALA A 103 -13.07 3.39 -31.33
N PRO A 104 -13.71 4.44 -31.87
CA PRO A 104 -13.69 5.76 -31.26
C PRO A 104 -14.28 5.73 -29.85
N ALA A 105 -13.73 6.56 -28.95
CA ALA A 105 -14.12 6.62 -27.55
C ALA A 105 -14.05 5.27 -26.79
N SER A 106 -13.22 4.33 -27.26
CA SER A 106 -12.99 3.03 -26.61
C SER A 106 -11.54 2.90 -26.13
N ASN A 107 -11.30 1.91 -25.26
CA ASN A 107 -10.00 1.65 -24.69
C ASN A 107 -9.65 0.16 -24.71
N VAL A 108 -8.36 -0.12 -24.81
CA VAL A 108 -7.79 -1.46 -24.72
C VAL A 108 -6.71 -1.44 -23.66
N SER A 109 -6.71 -2.46 -22.79
CA SER A 109 -5.68 -2.66 -21.78
C SER A 109 -4.92 -3.95 -22.06
N HIS A 110 -3.60 -3.86 -22.01
CA HIS A 110 -2.68 -4.98 -22.18
C HIS A 110 -1.80 -5.11 -20.96
N THR A 111 -1.67 -6.31 -20.43
CA THR A 111 -0.88 -6.56 -19.21
C THR A 111 0.21 -7.58 -19.53
N VAL A 112 1.42 -7.26 -19.12
CA VAL A 112 2.59 -8.12 -19.26
C VAL A 112 3.19 -8.37 -17.89
N VAL A 113 3.48 -9.64 -17.60
CA VAL A 113 4.13 -10.06 -16.36
C VAL A 113 5.55 -10.50 -16.73
N LEU A 114 6.51 -9.77 -16.20
CA LEU A 114 7.94 -10.02 -16.33
C LEU A 114 8.51 -10.44 -14.99
N ARG A 115 9.69 -11.05 -15.00
CA ARG A 115 10.45 -11.39 -13.79
C ARG A 115 11.86 -10.84 -13.93
N PRO A 116 12.25 -9.82 -13.14
CA PRO A 116 13.61 -9.30 -13.17
C PRO A 116 14.59 -10.36 -12.67
N LEU A 117 15.67 -10.59 -13.40
CA LEU A 117 16.70 -11.57 -13.06
C LEU A 117 17.89 -10.96 -12.32
N LYS A 118 18.03 -9.63 -12.35
CA LYS A 118 19.11 -8.91 -11.68
C LYS A 118 18.57 -7.75 -10.86
N ALA A 119 19.13 -7.56 -9.68
CA ALA A 119 18.91 -6.35 -8.88
C ALA A 119 19.69 -5.16 -9.45
N GLY A 120 19.14 -3.95 -9.30
CA GLY A 120 19.79 -2.73 -9.78
C GLY A 120 18.81 -1.63 -10.12
N TYR A 121 19.34 -0.51 -10.61
CA TYR A 121 18.51 0.57 -11.14
C TYR A 121 18.19 0.29 -12.60
N PHE A 122 16.91 0.35 -12.94
CA PHE A 122 16.43 0.13 -14.30
C PHE A 122 15.54 1.28 -14.74
N ASN A 123 15.66 1.68 -16.00
CA ASN A 123 14.86 2.75 -16.57
C ASN A 123 13.64 2.17 -17.26
N PHE A 124 12.46 2.36 -16.66
CA PHE A 124 11.20 2.01 -17.29
C PHE A 124 10.85 3.08 -18.32
N THR A 125 11.38 2.89 -19.52
CA THR A 125 11.13 3.74 -20.70
C THR A 125 9.73 3.54 -21.28
N SER A 126 9.34 4.45 -22.16
CA SER A 126 8.09 4.38 -22.90
C SER A 126 8.13 3.26 -23.93
N ALA A 127 6.98 2.62 -24.16
CA ALA A 127 6.77 1.75 -25.30
C ALA A 127 6.37 2.59 -26.53
N THR A 128 6.62 2.05 -27.71
CA THR A 128 6.24 2.66 -28.99
C THR A 128 4.93 2.05 -29.47
N ILE A 129 4.05 2.91 -29.98
CA ILE A 129 2.77 2.53 -30.58
C ILE A 129 2.74 3.04 -32.01
N THR A 130 2.39 2.18 -32.95
CA THR A 130 2.19 2.54 -34.35
C THR A 130 0.74 2.25 -34.71
N TYR A 131 0.10 3.15 -35.47
CA TYR A 131 -1.28 2.96 -35.91
C TYR A 131 -1.61 3.78 -37.15
N LEU A 132 -2.70 3.41 -37.82
CA LEU A 132 -3.29 4.15 -38.93
C LEU A 132 -4.49 4.98 -38.43
N ALA A 133 -4.46 6.29 -38.68
CA ALA A 133 -5.53 7.20 -38.25
C ALA A 133 -6.81 7.11 -39.12
N GLN A 134 -6.66 6.62 -40.35
CA GLN A 134 -7.71 6.41 -41.35
C GLN A 134 -7.28 5.27 -42.29
N GLU A 135 -8.23 4.64 -42.99
CA GLU A 135 -7.96 3.65 -44.04
C GLU A 135 -7.01 4.24 -45.11
N ASP A 136 -5.90 3.55 -45.38
CA ASP A 136 -4.80 3.97 -46.27
C ASP A 136 -4.08 5.29 -45.90
N GLY A 137 -4.19 5.73 -44.64
CA GLY A 137 -3.46 6.90 -44.12
C GLY A 137 -1.97 6.64 -43.84
N PRO A 138 -1.20 7.69 -43.52
CA PRO A 138 0.17 7.52 -43.04
C PRO A 138 0.20 6.86 -41.65
N VAL A 139 1.23 6.04 -41.39
CA VAL A 139 1.47 5.44 -40.08
C VAL A 139 1.86 6.53 -39.08
N VAL A 140 1.07 6.65 -38.02
CA VAL A 140 1.34 7.55 -36.90
C VAL A 140 2.09 6.78 -35.83
N ILE A 141 3.19 7.37 -35.34
CA ILE A 141 3.99 6.82 -34.26
C ILE A 141 3.73 7.63 -32.99
N GLY A 142 3.25 6.94 -31.96
CA GLY A 142 3.06 7.45 -30.61
C GLY A 142 3.98 6.76 -29.61
N SER A 143 4.10 7.35 -28.42
CA SER A 143 4.82 6.75 -27.30
C SER A 143 3.92 6.74 -26.07
N THR A 144 4.08 5.72 -25.23
CA THR A 144 3.39 5.68 -23.94
C THR A 144 4.04 6.62 -22.93
N SER A 145 3.37 6.84 -21.80
CA SER A 145 4.06 7.40 -20.63
C SER A 145 5.28 6.55 -20.23
N ALA A 146 6.31 7.19 -19.68
CA ALA A 146 7.48 6.52 -19.13
C ALA A 146 7.45 6.65 -17.60
N PRO A 147 7.29 5.54 -16.83
CA PRO A 147 7.32 5.58 -15.37
C PRO A 147 8.65 6.11 -14.79
N GLY A 148 9.73 6.09 -15.58
CA GLY A 148 11.03 6.63 -15.20
C GLY A 148 11.95 5.58 -14.57
N GLN A 149 12.97 6.03 -13.85
CA GLN A 149 13.93 5.13 -13.21
C GLN A 149 13.33 4.51 -11.95
N GLY A 150 13.35 3.18 -11.87
CA GLY A 150 12.96 2.44 -10.68
C GLY A 150 14.09 1.51 -10.21
N GLY A 151 14.18 1.33 -8.89
CA GLY A 151 15.11 0.39 -8.29
C GLY A 151 14.48 -1.00 -8.16
N ILE A 152 15.13 -2.00 -8.72
CA ILE A 152 14.86 -3.42 -8.49
C ILE A 152 15.68 -3.83 -7.27
N LEU A 153 14.99 -4.22 -6.20
CA LEU A 153 15.62 -4.67 -4.96
C LEU A 153 16.11 -6.11 -5.12
N ALA A 154 17.28 -6.41 -4.57
CA ALA A 154 17.71 -7.78 -4.40
C ALA A 154 16.76 -8.50 -3.43
N GLN A 155 16.45 -9.76 -3.72
CA GLN A 155 15.55 -10.59 -2.92
C GLN A 155 15.96 -10.58 -1.43
N ARG A 156 17.25 -10.78 -1.14
CA ARG A 156 17.81 -10.72 0.23
C ARG A 156 17.58 -9.38 0.93
N GLU A 157 17.66 -8.27 0.19
CA GLU A 157 17.42 -6.94 0.78
C GLU A 157 15.94 -6.69 1.05
N PHE A 158 15.08 -7.16 0.15
CA PHE A 158 13.65 -7.14 0.35
C PHE A 158 13.28 -7.94 1.61
N ASP A 159 13.75 -9.18 1.73
CA ASP A 159 13.44 -10.03 2.88
C ASP A 159 13.98 -9.46 4.19
N ARG A 160 15.13 -8.79 4.20
CA ARG A 160 15.63 -8.10 5.41
C ARG A 160 14.71 -6.93 5.82
N ARG A 161 14.20 -6.16 4.86
CA ARG A 161 13.36 -4.97 5.14
C ARG A 161 11.91 -5.32 5.46
N PHE A 162 11.40 -6.38 4.83
CA PHE A 162 10.00 -6.78 4.89
C PHE A 162 9.79 -8.12 5.61
N SER A 163 10.80 -8.60 6.35
CA SER A 163 10.67 -9.80 7.20
C SER A 163 9.50 -9.64 8.16
N PRO A 164 8.51 -10.55 8.16
CA PRO A 164 7.43 -10.50 9.12
C PRO A 164 7.99 -10.82 10.50
N HIS A 165 8.01 -9.81 11.38
CA HIS A 165 8.51 -9.94 12.75
C HIS A 165 7.56 -10.73 13.66
N PHE A 166 6.66 -11.54 13.11
CA PHE A 166 5.61 -12.22 13.86
C PHE A 166 6.17 -13.08 15.00
N LEU A 167 7.28 -13.79 14.76
CA LEU A 167 7.94 -14.61 15.78
C LEU A 167 8.63 -13.75 16.86
N ASP A 168 9.10 -12.56 16.51
CA ASP A 168 9.65 -11.61 17.48
C ASP A 168 8.54 -11.03 18.36
N TRP A 169 7.41 -10.64 17.76
CA TRP A 169 6.21 -10.23 18.49
C TRP A 169 5.68 -11.36 19.39
N ALA A 170 5.67 -12.61 18.91
CA ALA A 170 5.29 -13.78 19.71
C ALA A 170 6.24 -14.00 20.89
N ALA A 171 7.55 -13.86 20.68
CA ALA A 171 8.54 -13.95 21.75
C ALA A 171 8.33 -12.85 22.80
N PHE A 172 8.08 -11.60 22.39
CA PHE A 172 7.71 -10.52 23.32
C PHE A 172 6.43 -10.85 24.10
N GLY A 173 5.41 -11.41 23.45
CA GLY A 173 4.21 -11.89 24.11
C GLY A 173 4.54 -12.92 25.19
N VAL A 174 5.26 -13.98 24.84
CA VAL A 174 5.62 -15.06 25.78
C VAL A 174 6.45 -14.55 26.97
N MET A 175 7.39 -13.63 26.75
CA MET A 175 8.22 -13.05 27.82
C MET A 175 7.45 -12.12 28.77
N THR A 176 6.43 -11.42 28.26
CA THR A 176 5.65 -10.44 29.05
C THR A 176 4.45 -11.06 29.77
N LEU A 177 3.95 -12.21 29.28
CA LEU A 177 2.84 -12.96 29.88
C LEU A 177 3.00 -13.26 31.39
N PRO A 178 4.17 -13.71 31.92
CA PRO A 178 4.35 -13.96 33.36
C PRO A 178 4.19 -12.71 34.24
N SER A 179 4.48 -11.52 33.69
CA SER A 179 4.37 -10.26 34.41
C SER A 179 2.92 -9.76 34.44
N ILE A 180 2.18 -9.93 33.34
CA ILE A 180 0.77 -9.53 33.23
C ILE A 180 -0.15 -10.50 33.99
N ALA A 181 0.09 -11.81 33.88
CA ALA A 181 -0.69 -12.84 34.58
C ALA A 181 -0.65 -12.67 36.11
N ARG A 182 0.46 -12.17 36.65
CA ARG A 182 0.63 -11.90 38.08
C ARG A 182 -0.29 -10.77 38.57
N GLY A 183 -0.45 -9.70 37.78
CA GLY A 183 -1.31 -8.56 38.14
C GLY A 183 -2.78 -8.94 38.32
N ASN A 184 -3.27 -9.91 37.53
CA ASN A 184 -4.63 -10.45 37.65
C ASN A 184 -4.78 -11.53 38.74
N MET A 185 -3.69 -12.18 39.17
CA MET A 185 -3.73 -13.21 40.23
C MET A 185 -3.64 -12.63 41.66
N THR A 186 -3.36 -11.34 41.84
CA THR A 186 -3.22 -10.69 43.15
C THR A 186 -4.30 -9.68 43.50
N LEU A 187 -5.45 -9.68 42.83
CA LEU A 187 -6.64 -9.05 43.40
C LEU A 187 -7.40 -10.12 44.17
N PRO A 188 -7.15 -10.32 45.49
CA PRO A 188 -8.15 -10.97 46.30
C PRO A 188 -9.41 -10.15 46.11
N LYS A 189 -10.49 -10.80 45.66
CA LYS A 189 -11.85 -10.25 45.71
C LYS A 189 -11.98 -9.68 47.11
N ARG A 190 -11.90 -8.35 47.26
CA ARG A 190 -11.95 -7.68 48.57
C ARG A 190 -13.37 -7.94 49.06
N ARG A 191 -13.57 -9.11 49.68
CA ARG A 191 -14.79 -9.43 50.41
C ARG A 191 -14.85 -8.31 51.42
N ARG A 192 -15.81 -7.40 51.24
CA ARG A 192 -16.09 -6.28 52.14
C ARG A 192 -16.20 -6.88 53.53
N THR A 193 -15.10 -6.88 54.28
CA THR A 193 -15.10 -7.25 55.67
C THR A 193 -15.85 -6.12 56.34
N ASP A 194 -17.04 -6.46 56.78
CA ASP A 194 -17.89 -5.64 57.61
C ASP A 194 -17.03 -5.00 58.70
N TRP A 195 -17.02 -3.67 58.78
CA TRP A 195 -16.37 -2.94 59.86
C TRP A 195 -17.25 -3.00 61.12
N GLY A 196 -17.54 -4.22 61.58
CA GLY A 196 -18.16 -4.44 62.87
C GLY A 196 -17.17 -4.09 63.97
N PHE A 197 -17.41 -3.00 64.67
CA PHE A 197 -16.77 -2.63 65.93
C PHE A 197 -17.07 -3.70 67.00
N HIS A 198 -16.35 -4.81 66.98
CA HIS A 198 -16.21 -5.67 68.15
C HIS A 198 -14.74 -5.68 68.55
N SER A 199 -14.48 -5.10 69.71
CA SER A 199 -13.16 -5.07 70.35
C SER A 199 -12.58 -6.49 70.44
N PRO A 200 -11.33 -6.72 70.03
CA PRO A 200 -10.71 -8.03 70.20
C PRO A 200 -10.53 -8.32 71.70
N PRO A 201 -10.74 -9.57 72.17
CA PRO A 201 -10.42 -9.91 73.54
C PRO A 201 -8.91 -9.81 73.76
N LEU A 202 -8.53 -9.21 74.89
CA LEU A 202 -7.13 -9.01 75.28
C LEU A 202 -6.38 -10.36 75.37
N PRO A 203 -5.08 -10.38 75.01
CA PRO A 203 -4.27 -11.58 75.08
C PRO A 203 -4.13 -12.04 76.54
N ARG A 204 -4.49 -13.29 76.81
CA ARG A 204 -4.47 -13.86 78.17
C ARG A 204 -3.08 -14.35 78.62
N ASN A 205 -2.01 -14.08 77.87
CA ASN A 205 -0.62 -14.42 78.23
C ASN A 205 0.40 -13.43 77.62
N PRO A 206 1.32 -12.85 78.42
CA PRO A 206 2.42 -12.04 77.91
C PRO A 206 3.56 -12.98 77.48
N GLY A 207 3.58 -13.38 76.20
CA GLY A 207 4.68 -14.22 75.72
C GLY A 207 4.63 -14.71 74.27
N SER A 208 3.53 -14.51 73.53
CA SER A 208 3.46 -14.93 72.13
C SER A 208 3.35 -13.73 71.19
N SER A 209 4.41 -13.49 70.42
CA SER A 209 4.48 -12.49 69.35
C SER A 209 3.39 -12.74 68.30
N PRO A 210 2.74 -11.70 67.74
CA PRO A 210 1.77 -11.88 66.66
C PRO A 210 2.51 -12.39 65.42
N LYS A 211 2.16 -13.59 64.95
CA LYS A 211 2.68 -14.13 63.68
C LYS A 211 2.19 -13.22 62.55
N LYS A 212 3.10 -12.39 62.05
CA LYS A 212 2.89 -11.53 60.88
C LYS A 212 2.74 -12.42 59.64
N SER A 213 1.51 -12.79 59.29
CA SER A 213 1.19 -13.48 58.03
C SER A 213 1.41 -12.53 56.86
N ARG A 214 2.67 -12.35 56.45
CA ARG A 214 2.97 -11.85 55.12
C ARG A 214 2.56 -12.96 54.15
N CYS A 215 1.47 -12.75 53.43
CA CYS A 215 1.14 -13.53 52.24
C CYS A 215 2.21 -13.24 51.18
N PHE A 216 3.36 -13.91 51.27
CA PHE A 216 4.26 -14.05 50.14
C PHE A 216 3.57 -14.98 49.14
N PRO A 217 3.49 -14.61 47.84
CA PRO A 217 2.91 -15.48 46.84
C PRO A 217 3.73 -16.79 46.76
N ASP A 218 3.03 -17.91 46.59
CA ASP A 218 3.61 -19.25 46.51
C ASP A 218 4.70 -19.31 45.42
N SER A 219 5.96 -19.35 45.86
CA SER A 219 7.13 -19.33 44.97
C SER A 219 7.12 -20.50 43.98
N LYS A 220 6.49 -21.62 44.34
CA LYS A 220 6.38 -22.81 43.49
C LYS A 220 5.48 -22.57 42.27
N GLY A 221 4.39 -21.83 42.42
CA GLY A 221 3.51 -21.46 41.30
C GLY A 221 4.21 -20.54 40.31
N TYR A 222 5.02 -19.61 40.82
CA TYR A 222 5.79 -18.67 40.01
C TYR A 222 6.91 -19.36 39.23
N LEU A 223 7.65 -20.26 39.88
CA LEU A 223 8.67 -21.11 39.23
C LEU A 223 8.09 -21.96 38.10
N LYS A 224 6.88 -22.49 38.27
CA LYS A 224 6.18 -23.24 37.21
C LYS A 224 5.85 -22.35 36.01
N LEU A 225 5.30 -21.15 36.23
CA LEU A 225 4.98 -20.21 35.14
C LEU A 225 6.23 -19.73 34.40
N LEU A 226 7.32 -19.45 35.12
CA LEU A 226 8.61 -19.13 34.52
C LEU A 226 9.14 -20.26 33.64
N ASN A 227 9.10 -21.50 34.13
CA ASN A 227 9.55 -22.67 33.35
C ASN A 227 8.72 -22.88 32.08
N ILE A 228 7.40 -22.68 32.15
CA ILE A 228 6.50 -22.75 30.99
C ILE A 228 6.86 -21.66 29.98
N SER A 229 7.06 -20.41 30.43
CA SER A 229 7.47 -19.32 29.54
C SER A 229 8.83 -19.56 28.87
N CYS A 230 9.80 -20.11 29.61
CA CYS A 230 11.12 -20.43 29.08
C CYS A 230 11.08 -21.52 28.01
N SER A 231 10.26 -22.56 28.23
CA SER A 231 10.04 -23.66 27.27
C SER A 231 9.31 -23.19 26.00
N LEU A 232 8.31 -22.32 26.15
CA LEU A 232 7.63 -21.69 25.00
C LEU A 232 8.59 -20.80 24.21
N LEU A 233 9.42 -20.01 24.89
CA LEU A 233 10.39 -19.15 24.22
C LEU A 233 11.43 -19.95 23.43
N THR A 234 11.96 -21.04 23.99
CA THR A 234 12.89 -21.92 23.26
C THR A 234 12.23 -22.55 22.04
N THR A 235 10.94 -22.89 22.13
CA THR A 235 10.18 -23.42 20.99
C THR A 235 10.00 -22.36 19.89
N VAL A 236 9.62 -21.13 20.25
CA VAL A 236 9.48 -20.00 19.30
C VAL A 236 10.81 -19.70 18.59
N LEU A 237 11.92 -19.66 19.34
CA LEU A 237 13.25 -19.44 18.76
C LEU A 237 13.69 -20.58 17.83
N LYS A 238 13.38 -21.83 18.18
CA LYS A 238 13.69 -23.00 17.36
C LYS A 238 12.87 -23.01 16.06
N VAL A 239 11.62 -22.58 16.10
CA VAL A 239 10.78 -22.37 14.92
C VAL A 239 11.32 -21.24 14.06
N LYS A 240 11.73 -20.11 14.66
CA LYS A 240 12.34 -18.99 13.92
C LYS A 240 13.59 -19.42 13.17
N ASN A 241 14.51 -20.11 13.82
CA ASN A 241 15.73 -20.61 13.17
C ASN A 241 15.42 -21.61 12.04
N ARG A 242 14.40 -22.46 12.21
CA ARG A 242 13.99 -23.38 11.16
C ARG A 242 13.36 -22.64 9.97
N MET A 243 12.50 -21.65 10.21
CA MET A 243 11.84 -20.89 9.14
C MET A 243 12.82 -20.06 8.30
N VAL A 244 13.85 -19.49 8.95
CA VAL A 244 14.97 -18.83 8.25
C VAL A 244 15.73 -19.80 7.35
N SER A 245 15.90 -21.06 7.78
CA SER A 245 16.53 -22.11 6.96
C SER A 245 15.68 -22.48 5.74
N TRP A 246 14.35 -22.63 5.92
CA TRP A 246 13.43 -22.99 4.84
C TRP A 246 13.37 -21.91 3.74
N TYR A 247 13.32 -20.63 4.14
CA TYR A 247 13.33 -19.52 3.18
C TYR A 247 14.62 -19.49 2.35
N SER A 248 15.75 -19.90 2.93
CA SER A 248 17.04 -19.95 2.24
C SER A 248 17.17 -21.14 1.27
N GLU A 249 16.30 -22.14 1.37
CA GLU A 249 16.41 -23.41 0.64
C GLU A 249 15.42 -23.47 -0.55
N GLU A 250 14.29 -22.75 -0.48
CA GLU A 250 13.38 -22.56 -1.62
C GLU A 250 13.91 -21.56 -2.67
N ASP A 251 14.84 -20.65 -2.31
CA ASP A 251 15.49 -19.73 -3.26
C ASP A 251 16.54 -20.42 -4.18
N PHE A 252 16.73 -21.74 -4.06
CA PHE A 252 17.72 -22.52 -4.83
C PHE A 252 17.11 -23.54 -5.82
N TYR A 253 15.79 -23.52 -6.05
CA TYR A 253 15.10 -24.37 -7.04
C TYR A 253 14.30 -23.57 -8.06
#